data_AF-A0AAD5IDK2-F1
#
_entry.id   AF-A0AAD5IDK2-F1
#
_cell.length_a   1.000
_cell.length_b   1.000
_cell.length_c   1.000
_cell.angle_alpha   90.00
_cell.angle_beta   90.00
_cell.angle_gamma   90.00
#
_symmetry.space_group_name_H-M   'P 1'
#
loop_
_entity.id
_entity.type
_entity.pdbx_description
1 polymer ?
#
loop_
_entity_poly.entity_id
_entity_poly.type
_entity_poly.pdbx_seq_one_letter_code
_entity_poly.pdbx_strand_id
1 'polypeptide(L)'
;MGGKYKSVLGFVGMMMMLRSVASSSISHDYGDALSKCILFFEGQRSGKLPSSQRMTWRKDSALHDGSDIGIDLVGGYYDAGDNIKFNFPMAFTTTMLAWSILEFGNHMGSELQHATEAVKWGTDYFLKATSVPGKVVAQVGEPYGDHNCWERPEDMDTARTSYVVNTTSPGSEVSAEIAAALAASSMVFKNIDNRYSQMLLKRASQVFQFADQHRGSYNESIGPAVCPFYCDFSGFMVGGYYDAGDNITFSFPLAFTTTMIALSILEFGNHTGSELQHATEAVKWGTYYFLKATTVPGKVVAQVGEPYGDHNCWERPEDMDTARTSYLLNTTNPGSEVSAEIAAALTASSMVFKNIDNRYSQVLFKRASQISHYRSTNSDPETFAQRKKASKMQQRKLSASGRPSGTDGSDFSYRMVVDSRYTKVAKGKSRLSALIITQATIQLIGFLCTYLLTSKEEGLNTLAISSASACLFSLFIGELGQKRSRVNFLRISMVASSMAILISVFSVVKTNSALEVIKNPIDWETKKFELLKIAHVLLGSLVQIFLVSTIISLIGNMSPPKKAS
;
A
#
# COMPACT_ATOMS: atom_id res chain seq x y z
N MET A 1 46.16 -40.02 10.74
CA MET A 1 44.68 -40.04 10.77
C MET A 1 44.02 -38.67 11.05
N GLY A 2 44.73 -37.60 11.45
CA GLY A 2 44.11 -36.33 11.87
C GLY A 2 43.59 -35.36 10.78
N GLY A 3 43.90 -35.56 9.50
CA GLY A 3 43.50 -34.64 8.42
C GLY A 3 42.05 -34.83 7.94
N LYS A 4 41.55 -36.08 7.92
CA LYS A 4 40.20 -36.39 7.43
C LYS A 4 39.10 -35.87 8.37
N TYR A 5 39.34 -35.87 9.69
CA TYR A 5 38.38 -35.38 10.68
C TYR A 5 38.22 -33.86 10.67
N LYS A 6 39.28 -33.09 10.35
CA LYS A 6 39.19 -31.62 10.21
C LYS A 6 38.36 -31.20 8.98
N SER A 7 38.46 -31.95 7.89
CA SER A 7 37.67 -31.71 6.66
C SER A 7 36.19 -32.05 6.84
N VAL A 8 35.86 -33.11 7.58
CA VAL A 8 34.46 -33.48 7.90
C VAL A 8 33.84 -32.47 8.86
N LEU A 9 34.59 -31.98 9.86
CA LEU A 9 34.10 -30.93 10.77
C LEU A 9 33.85 -29.60 10.05
N GLY A 10 34.70 -29.24 9.09
CA GLY A 10 34.50 -28.09 8.20
C GLY A 10 33.30 -28.24 7.27
N PHE A 11 33.05 -29.46 6.75
CA PHE A 11 31.90 -29.76 5.89
C PHE A 11 30.58 -29.77 6.68
N VAL A 12 30.57 -30.30 7.91
CA VAL A 12 29.42 -30.24 8.83
C VAL A 12 29.16 -28.80 9.27
N GLY A 13 30.20 -28.01 9.56
CA GLY A 13 30.08 -26.58 9.84
C GLY A 13 29.51 -25.78 8.66
N MET A 14 29.92 -26.12 7.43
CA MET A 14 29.42 -25.50 6.20
C MET A 14 27.98 -25.93 5.89
N MET A 15 27.60 -27.20 6.12
CA MET A 15 26.22 -27.69 6.00
C MET A 15 25.30 -27.12 7.09
N MET A 16 25.81 -26.89 8.32
CA MET A 16 25.06 -26.22 9.38
C MET A 16 24.89 -24.72 9.09
N MET A 17 25.90 -24.04 8.53
CA MET A 17 25.73 -22.66 8.04
C MET A 17 24.75 -22.58 6.87
N LEU A 18 24.80 -23.51 5.91
CA LEU A 18 23.85 -23.57 4.80
C LEU A 18 22.42 -23.94 5.25
N ARG A 19 22.26 -24.72 6.32
CA ARG A 19 20.95 -24.97 6.97
C ARG A 19 20.45 -23.79 7.79
N SER A 20 21.32 -22.93 8.32
CA SER A 20 20.92 -21.70 9.02
C SER A 20 20.39 -20.60 8.08
N VAL A 21 20.55 -20.78 6.76
CA VAL A 21 19.93 -19.94 5.72
C VAL A 21 18.58 -20.51 5.27
N ALA A 22 18.10 -21.60 5.88
CA ALA A 22 16.74 -22.09 5.68
C ALA A 22 15.73 -21.07 6.23
N SER A 23 15.16 -20.29 5.31
CA SER A 23 13.91 -19.56 5.47
C SER A 23 13.76 -18.84 6.81
N SER A 24 14.50 -17.75 7.01
CA SER A 24 13.88 -16.65 7.73
C SER A 24 12.67 -16.23 6.89
N SER A 25 11.48 -16.64 7.31
CA SER A 25 10.28 -15.93 6.89
C SER A 25 10.53 -14.50 7.31
N ILE A 26 10.72 -13.59 6.34
CA ILE A 26 10.75 -12.16 6.62
C ILE A 26 9.34 -11.84 7.10
N SER A 27 9.13 -11.93 8.41
CA SER A 27 7.91 -11.42 9.02
C SER A 27 7.94 -9.91 8.81
N HIS A 28 6.87 -9.39 8.22
CA HIS A 28 6.72 -7.94 8.15
C HIS A 28 6.56 -7.40 9.59
N ASP A 29 7.30 -6.34 9.88
CA ASP A 29 7.11 -5.61 11.12
C ASP A 29 5.92 -4.67 10.95
N TYR A 30 4.73 -5.16 11.33
CA TYR A 30 3.50 -4.40 11.24
C TYR A 30 3.46 -3.23 12.25
N GLY A 31 4.25 -3.28 13.33
CA GLY A 31 4.40 -2.17 14.27
C GLY A 31 5.15 -1.00 13.65
N ASP A 32 6.27 -1.27 12.98
CA ASP A 32 7.02 -0.27 12.20
C ASP A 32 6.17 0.30 11.05
N ALA A 33 5.41 -0.56 10.35
CA ALA A 33 4.51 -0.13 9.29
C ALA A 33 3.39 0.79 9.82
N LEU A 34 2.76 0.42 10.94
CA LEU A 34 1.74 1.24 11.60
C LEU A 34 2.30 2.59 12.03
N SER A 35 3.46 2.61 12.69
CA SER A 35 4.10 3.84 13.16
C SER A 35 4.37 4.81 12.00
N LYS A 36 4.85 4.30 10.87
CA LYS A 36 5.06 5.12 9.66
C LYS A 36 3.76 5.57 9.00
N CYS A 37 2.72 4.74 9.04
CA CYS A 37 1.39 5.10 8.55
C CYS A 37 0.80 6.27 9.35
N ILE A 38 0.85 6.22 10.68
CA ILE A 38 0.37 7.32 11.52
C ILE A 38 1.22 8.59 11.32
N LEU A 39 2.53 8.43 11.20
CA LEU A 39 3.46 9.53 10.97
C LEU A 39 3.27 10.20 9.59
N PHE A 40 2.74 9.48 8.58
CA PHE A 40 2.36 10.06 7.29
C PHE A 40 1.29 11.15 7.44
N PHE A 41 0.30 10.97 8.32
CA PHE A 41 -0.73 12.00 8.57
C PHE A 41 -0.12 13.28 9.12
N GLU A 42 0.89 13.21 10.00
CA GLU A 42 1.62 14.40 10.44
C GLU A 42 2.27 15.15 9.27
N GLY A 43 2.78 14.40 8.28
CA GLY A 43 3.34 14.92 7.04
C GLY A 43 2.32 15.62 6.14
N GLN A 44 1.02 15.34 6.29
CA GLN A 44 -0.06 15.92 5.50
C GLN A 44 -0.78 17.10 6.19
N ARG A 45 -0.48 17.40 7.46
CA ARG A 45 -1.18 18.46 8.22
C ARG A 45 -1.04 19.82 7.53
N SER A 46 -2.13 20.54 7.32
CA SER A 46 -2.15 21.94 6.89
C SER A 46 -2.45 22.85 8.08
N GLY A 47 -2.02 24.12 8.04
CA GLY A 47 -2.26 25.07 9.12
C GLY A 47 -1.07 25.23 10.06
N LYS A 48 -1.35 25.77 11.26
CA LYS A 48 -0.34 25.96 12.30
C LYS A 48 -0.03 24.64 12.99
N LEU A 49 1.19 24.13 12.82
CA LEU A 49 1.59 22.83 13.34
C LEU A 49 1.82 22.87 14.86
N PRO A 50 1.48 21.78 15.58
CA PRO A 50 1.71 21.73 17.02
C PRO A 50 3.21 21.59 17.31
N SER A 51 3.66 22.08 18.48
CA SER A 51 5.05 21.91 18.91
C SER A 51 5.46 20.45 19.13
N SER A 52 4.48 19.55 19.25
CA SER A 52 4.67 18.10 19.37
C SER A 52 4.81 17.37 18.01
N GLN A 53 4.74 18.07 16.89
CA GLN A 53 4.92 17.51 15.55
C GLN A 53 6.26 16.77 15.43
N ARG A 54 6.23 15.49 15.03
CA ARG A 54 7.43 14.65 14.86
C ARG A 54 8.06 14.84 13.47
N MET A 55 7.26 15.18 12.46
CA MET A 55 7.71 15.46 11.10
C MET A 55 8.38 16.85 10.97
N THR A 56 9.71 16.91 11.17
CA THR A 56 10.48 18.16 11.29
C THR A 56 10.72 18.93 9.99
N TRP A 57 10.44 18.34 8.83
CA TRP A 57 10.61 19.01 7.53
C TRP A 57 9.37 19.79 7.10
N ARG A 58 8.22 19.58 7.75
CA ARG A 58 6.99 20.36 7.59
C ARG A 58 6.99 21.59 8.51
N LYS A 59 6.39 22.69 8.07
CA LYS A 59 6.15 23.88 8.89
C LYS A 59 4.73 24.42 8.69
N ASP A 60 4.44 25.50 9.40
CA ASP A 60 3.17 26.23 9.28
C ASP A 60 2.89 26.61 7.82
N SER A 61 1.67 26.34 7.37
CA SER A 61 1.19 26.65 6.02
C SER A 61 -0.27 27.05 6.05
N ALA A 62 -0.80 27.64 4.97
CA ALA A 62 -2.24 27.86 4.79
C ALA A 62 -2.91 28.68 5.91
N LEU A 63 -2.18 29.62 6.52
CA LEU A 63 -2.63 30.33 7.72
C LEU A 63 -3.75 31.35 7.48
N HIS A 64 -4.17 31.52 6.23
CA HIS A 64 -5.22 32.44 5.81
C HIS A 64 -6.44 31.72 5.18
N ASP A 65 -6.49 30.39 5.27
CA ASP A 65 -7.59 29.60 4.71
C ASP A 65 -8.93 30.01 5.31
N GLY A 66 -9.90 30.25 4.43
CA GLY A 66 -11.26 30.67 4.79
C GLY A 66 -11.43 32.17 5.04
N SER A 67 -10.37 32.96 4.92
CA SER A 67 -10.45 34.43 5.00
C SER A 67 -11.38 35.03 3.94
N ASP A 68 -11.49 34.40 2.77
CA ASP A 68 -12.37 34.77 1.66
C ASP A 68 -13.87 34.69 2.01
N ILE A 69 -14.24 33.81 2.95
CA ILE A 69 -15.62 33.63 3.41
C ILE A 69 -15.84 34.01 4.88
N GLY A 70 -14.81 34.55 5.56
CA GLY A 70 -14.88 34.97 6.95
C GLY A 70 -14.97 33.82 7.97
N ILE A 71 -14.47 32.63 7.62
CA ILE A 71 -14.44 31.45 8.50
C ILE A 71 -12.98 31.04 8.69
N ASP A 72 -12.55 30.73 9.91
CA ASP A 72 -11.22 30.13 10.12
C ASP A 72 -11.22 28.69 9.58
N LEU A 73 -10.52 28.42 8.47
CA LEU A 73 -10.35 27.09 7.89
C LEU A 73 -8.89 26.60 7.97
N VAL A 74 -8.11 27.20 8.86
CA VAL A 74 -6.74 26.75 9.16
C VAL A 74 -6.79 25.40 9.88
N GLY A 75 -5.98 24.44 9.45
CA GLY A 75 -6.00 23.05 9.94
C GLY A 75 -6.30 22.05 8.82
N GLY A 76 -6.65 20.82 9.20
CA GLY A 76 -7.03 19.76 8.25
C GLY A 76 -5.82 19.14 7.53
N TYR A 77 -6.08 18.30 6.54
CA TYR A 77 -5.06 17.59 5.78
C TYR A 77 -5.01 18.06 4.33
N TYR A 78 -3.81 18.11 3.76
CA TYR A 78 -3.67 18.09 2.32
C TYR A 78 -3.99 16.69 1.79
N ASP A 79 -4.64 16.64 0.64
CA ASP A 79 -5.24 15.42 0.11
C ASP A 79 -4.19 14.38 -0.30
N ALA A 80 -3.28 14.76 -1.19
CA ALA A 80 -2.30 13.85 -1.76
C ALA A 80 -0.89 14.46 -1.80
N GLY A 81 -0.35 14.69 -3.01
CA GLY A 81 0.90 15.41 -3.23
C GLY A 81 0.70 16.89 -3.55
N ASP A 82 -0.55 17.34 -3.53
CA ASP A 82 -1.01 18.71 -3.77
C ASP A 82 -1.23 19.46 -2.44
N ASN A 83 -1.55 20.75 -2.50
CA ASN A 83 -1.85 21.56 -1.31
C ASN A 83 -3.36 21.88 -1.19
N ILE A 84 -4.21 21.05 -1.79
CA ILE A 84 -5.67 21.21 -1.73
C ILE A 84 -6.24 20.44 -0.54
N LYS A 85 -7.28 21.00 0.07
CA LYS A 85 -8.10 20.31 1.07
C LYS A 85 -9.40 19.85 0.42
N PHE A 86 -9.44 18.61 -0.06
CA PHE A 86 -10.69 17.99 -0.50
C PHE A 86 -11.39 17.34 0.70
N ASN A 87 -12.53 17.91 1.13
CA ASN A 87 -13.12 17.49 2.39
C ASN A 87 -13.84 16.14 2.31
N PHE A 88 -14.27 15.71 1.12
CA PHE A 88 -14.90 14.41 0.95
C PHE A 88 -13.95 13.23 1.24
N PRO A 89 -12.78 13.09 0.57
CA PRO A 89 -11.80 12.05 0.90
C PRO A 89 -11.15 12.26 2.28
N MET A 90 -10.99 13.50 2.74
CA MET A 90 -10.49 13.77 4.10
C MET A 90 -11.46 13.27 5.17
N ALA A 91 -12.77 13.43 4.95
CA ALA A 91 -13.80 12.96 5.86
C ALA A 91 -13.78 11.44 5.92
N PHE A 92 -13.83 10.77 4.77
CA PHE A 92 -13.69 9.31 4.68
C PHE A 92 -12.45 8.79 5.41
N THR A 93 -11.30 9.42 5.18
CA THR A 93 -10.04 9.07 5.84
C THR A 93 -10.12 9.23 7.36
N THR A 94 -10.74 10.30 7.84
CA THR A 94 -10.94 10.55 9.28
C THR A 94 -11.87 9.50 9.89
N THR A 95 -12.95 9.14 9.19
CA THR A 95 -13.87 8.08 9.62
C THR A 95 -13.16 6.73 9.72
N MET A 96 -12.33 6.38 8.73
CA MET A 96 -11.55 5.13 8.71
C MET A 96 -10.48 5.07 9.81
N LEU A 97 -9.80 6.19 10.10
CA LEU A 97 -8.87 6.29 11.22
C LEU A 97 -9.58 6.10 12.56
N ALA A 98 -10.73 6.76 12.76
CA ALA A 98 -11.52 6.61 13.98
C ALA A 98 -11.98 5.16 14.17
N TRP A 99 -12.46 4.51 13.11
CA TRP A 99 -12.86 3.11 13.17
C TRP A 99 -11.68 2.18 13.48
N SER A 100 -10.52 2.41 12.87
CA SER A 100 -9.32 1.64 13.17
C SER A 100 -8.97 1.68 14.68
N ILE A 101 -9.12 2.86 15.31
CA ILE A 101 -8.90 3.01 16.75
C ILE A 101 -9.98 2.28 17.56
N LEU A 102 -11.25 2.38 17.18
CA LEU A 102 -12.35 1.71 17.88
C LEU A 102 -12.19 0.18 17.85
N GLU A 103 -11.81 -0.39 16.72
CA GLU A 103 -11.70 -1.84 16.54
C GLU A 103 -10.36 -2.38 17.07
N PHE A 104 -9.26 -1.68 16.78
CA PHE A 104 -7.91 -2.21 16.97
C PHE A 104 -7.06 -1.39 17.96
N GLY A 105 -7.60 -0.37 18.62
CA GLY A 105 -6.84 0.54 19.48
C GLY A 105 -6.00 -0.15 20.55
N ASN A 106 -6.51 -1.22 21.15
CA ASN A 106 -5.79 -2.04 22.14
C ASN A 106 -4.51 -2.72 21.59
N HIS A 107 -4.42 -2.87 20.26
CA HIS A 107 -3.27 -3.46 19.58
C HIS A 107 -2.30 -2.41 19.01
N MET A 108 -2.63 -1.12 19.10
CA MET A 108 -1.79 -0.04 18.54
C MET A 108 -0.61 0.35 19.44
N GLY A 109 -0.58 -0.12 20.70
CA GLY A 109 0.51 0.17 21.64
C GLY A 109 0.72 1.68 21.83
N SER A 110 1.96 2.14 21.66
CA SER A 110 2.31 3.57 21.79
C SER A 110 1.73 4.44 20.67
N GLU A 111 1.36 3.89 19.51
CA GLU A 111 0.82 4.67 18.41
C GLU A 111 -0.67 5.03 18.60
N LEU A 112 -1.36 4.45 19.59
CA LEU A 112 -2.76 4.78 19.87
C LEU A 112 -2.95 6.28 20.12
N GLN A 113 -2.04 6.90 20.87
CA GLN A 113 -2.11 8.33 21.14
C GLN A 113 -1.95 9.15 19.85
N HIS A 114 -0.96 8.82 19.01
CA HIS A 114 -0.71 9.52 17.75
C HIS A 114 -1.84 9.32 16.73
N ALA A 115 -2.43 8.13 16.68
CA ALA A 115 -3.62 7.86 15.88
C ALA A 115 -4.82 8.70 16.36
N THR A 116 -5.02 8.78 17.68
CA THR A 116 -6.07 9.62 18.27
C THR A 116 -5.85 11.10 17.97
N GLU A 117 -4.61 11.59 18.04
CA GLU A 117 -4.24 12.95 17.65
C GLU A 117 -4.46 13.21 16.15
N ALA A 118 -4.23 12.21 15.29
CA ALA A 118 -4.52 12.30 13.86
C ALA A 118 -6.03 12.43 13.59
N VAL A 119 -6.87 11.65 14.27
CA VAL A 119 -8.33 11.81 14.21
C VAL A 119 -8.74 13.19 14.70
N LYS A 120 -8.20 13.64 15.84
CA LYS A 120 -8.51 14.95 16.42
C LYS A 120 -8.21 16.10 15.45
N TRP A 121 -7.10 16.01 14.72
CA TRP A 121 -6.71 17.02 13.74
C TRP A 121 -7.72 17.18 12.61
N GLY A 122 -8.24 16.06 12.10
CA GLY A 122 -9.31 16.05 11.09
C GLY A 122 -10.62 16.61 11.66
N THR A 123 -11.02 16.19 12.85
CA THR A 123 -12.27 16.64 13.46
C THR A 123 -12.27 18.10 13.92
N ASP A 124 -11.14 18.61 14.42
CA ASP A 124 -10.99 20.04 14.74
C ASP A 124 -11.23 20.90 13.50
N TYR A 125 -10.73 20.47 12.35
CA TYR A 125 -11.00 21.13 11.07
C TYR A 125 -12.47 20.99 10.63
N PHE A 126 -13.07 19.80 10.72
CA PHE A 126 -14.49 19.64 10.34
C PHE A 126 -15.45 20.44 11.23
N LEU A 127 -15.15 20.61 12.52
CA LEU A 127 -15.90 21.51 13.39
C LEU A 127 -15.84 22.97 12.92
N LYS A 128 -14.75 23.40 12.27
CA LYS A 128 -14.65 24.72 11.65
C LYS A 128 -15.37 24.78 10.31
N ALA A 129 -15.15 23.80 9.43
CA ALA A 129 -15.75 23.66 8.10
C ALA A 129 -17.28 23.59 8.10
N THR A 130 -17.88 23.25 9.25
CA THR A 130 -19.33 23.14 9.45
C THR A 130 -19.86 24.11 10.51
N SER A 131 -19.08 25.12 10.87
CA SER A 131 -19.38 26.04 11.99
C SER A 131 -20.56 26.96 11.75
N VAL A 132 -20.88 27.24 10.48
CA VAL A 132 -21.98 28.12 10.08
C VAL A 132 -23.20 27.27 9.70
N PRO A 133 -24.34 27.41 10.38
CA PRO A 133 -25.55 26.67 10.05
C PRO A 133 -25.97 26.84 8.58
N GLY A 134 -26.35 25.73 7.94
CA GLY A 134 -26.77 25.72 6.52
C GLY A 134 -25.64 25.89 5.51
N LYS A 135 -24.37 25.86 5.96
CA LYS A 135 -23.18 25.89 5.11
C LYS A 135 -22.22 24.77 5.51
N VAL A 136 -21.74 24.03 4.53
CA VAL A 136 -20.67 23.03 4.70
C VAL A 136 -19.57 23.37 3.71
N VAL A 137 -18.37 23.64 4.21
CA VAL A 137 -17.19 23.81 3.35
C VAL A 137 -16.83 22.43 2.81
N ALA A 138 -16.78 22.30 1.49
CA ALA A 138 -16.47 21.07 0.80
C ALA A 138 -15.02 21.03 0.29
N GLN A 139 -14.40 22.19 0.05
CA GLN A 139 -13.02 22.28 -0.41
C GLN A 139 -12.37 23.62 -0.07
N VAL A 140 -11.04 23.61 0.09
CA VAL A 140 -10.21 24.83 0.13
C VAL A 140 -9.01 24.66 -0.79
N GLY A 141 -8.84 25.58 -1.74
CA GLY A 141 -7.81 25.52 -2.77
C GLY A 141 -8.39 25.44 -4.18
N GLU A 142 -7.78 26.18 -5.12
CA GLU A 142 -8.09 26.09 -6.55
C GLU A 142 -7.29 24.96 -7.20
N PRO A 143 -7.94 23.91 -7.71
CA PRO A 143 -7.22 22.68 -8.01
C PRO A 143 -6.29 22.82 -9.21
N TYR A 144 -6.75 23.50 -10.27
CA TYR A 144 -5.91 23.76 -11.43
C TYR A 144 -4.74 24.70 -11.12
N GLY A 145 -4.95 25.68 -10.24
CA GLY A 145 -3.89 26.59 -9.83
C GLY A 145 -2.80 25.85 -9.06
N ASP A 146 -3.23 25.09 -8.05
CA ASP A 146 -2.37 24.27 -7.21
C ASP A 146 -1.59 23.24 -8.03
N HIS A 147 -2.26 22.46 -8.89
CA HIS A 147 -1.62 21.38 -9.66
C HIS A 147 -0.68 21.87 -10.76
N ASN A 148 -0.81 23.11 -11.21
CA ASN A 148 0.13 23.73 -12.15
C ASN A 148 1.41 24.23 -11.46
N CYS A 149 1.44 24.25 -10.13
CA CYS A 149 2.56 24.74 -9.33
C CYS A 149 3.20 23.60 -8.52
N TRP A 150 4.51 23.39 -8.70
CA TRP A 150 5.24 22.42 -7.90
C TRP A 150 5.96 23.13 -6.75
N GLU A 151 5.25 23.30 -5.64
CA GLU A 151 5.71 24.08 -4.50
C GLU A 151 5.50 23.38 -3.16
N ARG A 152 6.25 23.83 -2.16
CA ARG A 152 6.05 23.38 -0.78
C ARG A 152 4.81 24.10 -0.21
N PRO A 153 3.98 23.43 0.62
CA PRO A 153 2.84 24.11 1.23
C PRO A 153 3.22 25.33 2.06
N GLU A 154 4.44 25.37 2.62
CA GLU A 154 4.96 26.51 3.38
C GLU A 154 5.23 27.76 2.53
N ASP A 155 5.46 27.60 1.23
CA ASP A 155 5.79 28.69 0.32
C ASP A 155 4.64 29.00 -0.67
N MET A 156 3.49 28.33 -0.51
CA MET A 156 2.44 28.37 -1.53
C MET A 156 1.85 29.76 -1.74
N ASP A 157 1.79 30.19 -3.00
CA ASP A 157 1.22 31.48 -3.42
C ASP A 157 -0.02 31.33 -4.31
N THR A 158 -0.43 30.09 -4.57
CA THR A 158 -1.65 29.74 -5.31
C THR A 158 -2.92 30.17 -4.57
N ALA A 159 -3.98 30.44 -5.34
CA ALA A 159 -5.26 30.88 -4.79
C ALA A 159 -5.92 29.80 -3.93
N ARG A 160 -6.37 30.18 -2.72
CA ARG A 160 -6.93 29.28 -1.72
C ARG A 160 -8.43 29.50 -1.46
N THR A 161 -9.20 29.59 -2.55
CA THR A 161 -10.66 29.80 -2.52
C THR A 161 -11.35 28.71 -1.70
N SER A 162 -12.35 29.11 -0.90
CA SER A 162 -13.19 28.22 -0.12
C SER A 162 -14.49 27.91 -0.85
N TYR A 163 -14.71 26.63 -1.13
CA TYR A 163 -15.90 26.14 -1.82
C TYR A 163 -16.90 25.55 -0.83
N VAL A 164 -18.15 26.02 -0.92
CA VAL A 164 -19.18 25.79 0.10
C VAL A 164 -20.45 25.26 -0.53
N VAL A 165 -20.97 24.16 0.02
CA VAL A 165 -22.35 23.70 -0.26
C VAL A 165 -23.30 24.28 0.79
N ASN A 166 -24.53 24.59 0.37
CA ASN A 166 -25.52 25.28 1.18
C ASN A 166 -26.95 24.82 0.83
N THR A 167 -27.97 25.46 1.40
CA THR A 167 -29.37 25.06 1.23
C THR A 167 -29.90 25.21 -0.20
N THR A 168 -29.30 26.05 -1.04
CA THR A 168 -29.67 26.26 -2.45
C THR A 168 -28.73 25.56 -3.44
N SER A 169 -27.51 25.27 -3.00
CA SER A 169 -26.48 24.52 -3.73
C SER A 169 -25.98 23.39 -2.83
N PRO A 170 -26.81 22.34 -2.64
CA PRO A 170 -26.55 21.25 -1.69
C PRO A 170 -25.36 20.35 -2.07
N GLY A 171 -24.89 19.58 -1.10
CA GLY A 171 -23.87 18.57 -1.27
C GLY A 171 -24.05 17.48 -0.23
N SER A 172 -25.02 16.60 -0.48
CA SER A 172 -25.45 15.58 0.48
C SER A 172 -24.32 14.61 0.82
N GLU A 173 -23.49 14.28 -0.17
CA GLU A 173 -22.44 13.26 -0.08
C GLU A 173 -21.33 13.71 0.88
N VAL A 174 -20.69 14.83 0.54
CA VAL A 174 -19.62 15.43 1.35
C VAL A 174 -20.12 15.78 2.75
N SER A 175 -21.37 16.25 2.88
CA SER A 175 -21.96 16.58 4.18
C SER A 175 -22.20 15.33 5.02
N ALA A 176 -22.75 14.26 4.43
CA ALA A 176 -23.01 13.01 5.13
C ALA A 176 -21.71 12.32 5.56
N GLU A 177 -20.66 12.34 4.74
CA GLU A 177 -19.37 11.75 5.11
C GLU A 177 -18.67 12.58 6.21
N ILE A 178 -18.74 13.91 6.17
CA ILE A 178 -18.26 14.75 7.29
C ILE A 178 -19.03 14.43 8.58
N ALA A 179 -20.34 14.22 8.49
CA ALA A 179 -21.14 13.78 9.63
C ALA A 179 -20.69 12.40 10.14
N ALA A 180 -20.39 11.45 9.25
CA ALA A 180 -19.85 10.14 9.61
C ALA A 180 -18.51 10.25 10.34
N ALA A 181 -17.59 11.06 9.82
CA ALA A 181 -16.28 11.31 10.42
C ALA A 181 -16.39 11.86 11.85
N LEU A 182 -17.26 12.86 12.04
CA LEU A 182 -17.52 13.45 13.35
C LEU A 182 -18.20 12.45 14.31
N ALA A 183 -19.18 11.68 13.84
CA ALA A 183 -19.87 10.67 14.65
C ALA A 183 -18.91 9.55 15.09
N ALA A 184 -18.17 8.96 14.16
CA ALA A 184 -17.17 7.93 14.44
C ALA A 184 -16.13 8.40 15.46
N SER A 185 -15.61 9.61 15.26
CA SER A 185 -14.63 10.20 16.15
C SER A 185 -15.21 10.49 17.54
N SER A 186 -16.50 10.85 17.64
CA SER A 186 -17.14 11.07 18.94
C SER A 186 -17.02 9.82 19.83
N MET A 187 -17.15 8.62 19.26
CA MET A 187 -17.00 7.36 19.97
C MET A 187 -15.56 7.16 20.48
N VAL A 188 -14.55 7.48 19.65
CA VAL A 188 -13.13 7.42 20.05
C VAL A 188 -12.88 8.30 21.27
N PHE A 189 -13.40 9.53 21.26
CA PHE A 189 -13.18 10.49 22.33
C PHE A 189 -14.06 10.30 23.56
N LYS A 190 -15.05 9.38 23.55
CA LYS A 190 -16.00 9.22 24.65
C LYS A 190 -15.35 9.16 26.04
N ASN A 191 -14.35 8.29 26.16
CA ASN A 191 -13.66 8.02 27.41
C ASN A 191 -12.36 8.81 27.56
N ILE A 192 -11.99 9.61 26.56
CA ILE A 192 -10.76 10.42 26.52
C ILE A 192 -11.08 11.89 26.85
N ASP A 193 -12.08 12.44 26.17
CA ASP A 193 -12.63 13.78 26.38
C ASP A 193 -14.13 13.76 26.06
N ASN A 194 -14.94 13.50 27.09
CA ASN A 194 -16.39 13.39 26.95
C ASN A 194 -17.03 14.71 26.45
N ARG A 195 -16.46 15.88 26.78
CA ARG A 195 -16.99 17.16 26.32
C ARG A 195 -16.76 17.33 24.82
N TYR A 196 -15.56 17.00 24.35
CA TYR A 196 -15.24 17.02 22.92
C TYR A 196 -16.08 16.00 22.15
N SER A 197 -16.22 14.78 22.68
CA SER A 197 -17.09 13.73 22.14
C SER A 197 -18.53 14.21 21.91
N GLN A 198 -19.16 14.82 22.92
CA GLN A 198 -20.52 15.36 22.79
C GLN A 198 -20.61 16.49 21.76
N MET A 199 -19.58 17.35 21.67
CA MET A 199 -19.53 18.40 20.66
C MET A 199 -19.46 17.83 19.23
N LEU A 200 -18.63 16.80 19.02
CA LEU A 200 -18.52 16.10 17.74
C LEU A 200 -19.85 15.46 17.33
N LEU A 201 -20.49 14.72 18.24
CA LEU A 201 -21.77 14.05 17.97
C LEU A 201 -22.86 15.06 17.63
N LYS A 202 -22.98 16.14 18.42
CA LYS A 202 -23.94 17.20 18.15
C LYS A 202 -23.74 17.80 16.76
N ARG A 203 -22.48 18.09 16.39
CA ARG A 203 -22.20 18.62 15.04
C ARG A 203 -22.52 17.59 13.96
N ALA A 204 -22.17 16.33 14.16
CA ALA A 204 -22.49 15.25 13.22
C ALA A 204 -23.99 15.19 12.92
N SER A 205 -24.85 15.24 13.95
CA SER A 205 -26.31 15.25 13.77
C SER A 205 -26.80 16.47 12.99
N GLN A 206 -26.25 17.66 13.26
CA GLN A 206 -26.62 18.89 12.54
C GLN A 206 -26.23 18.82 11.06
N VAL A 207 -25.02 18.35 10.74
CA VAL A 207 -24.51 18.24 9.38
C VAL A 207 -25.26 17.15 8.61
N PHE A 208 -25.56 16.02 9.26
CA PHE A 208 -26.38 14.98 8.65
C PHE A 208 -27.79 15.49 8.34
N GLN A 209 -28.42 16.21 9.29
CA GLN A 209 -29.74 16.80 9.07
C GLN A 209 -29.73 17.78 7.89
N PHE A 210 -28.68 18.59 7.75
CA PHE A 210 -28.50 19.44 6.58
C PHE A 210 -28.46 18.62 5.28
N ALA A 211 -27.67 17.54 5.25
CA ALA A 211 -27.52 16.66 4.09
C ALA A 211 -28.84 15.97 3.68
N ASP A 212 -29.65 15.55 4.67
CA ASP A 212 -30.93 14.88 4.44
C ASP A 212 -32.05 15.84 4.00
N GLN A 213 -32.08 17.05 4.55
CA GLN A 213 -33.10 18.06 4.23
C GLN A 213 -32.84 18.76 2.90
N HIS A 214 -31.58 18.94 2.53
CA HIS A 214 -31.17 19.64 1.31
C HIS A 214 -30.43 18.66 0.41
N ARG A 215 -31.21 17.84 -0.30
CA ARG A 215 -30.68 16.79 -1.16
C ARG A 215 -30.19 17.35 -2.48
N GLY A 216 -28.94 17.04 -2.83
CA GLY A 216 -28.35 17.40 -4.11
C GLY A 216 -26.85 17.16 -4.12
N SER A 217 -26.31 16.94 -5.31
CA SER A 217 -24.91 16.55 -5.47
C SER A 217 -24.02 17.78 -5.43
N TYR A 218 -22.89 17.66 -4.72
CA TYR A 218 -21.91 18.75 -4.73
C TYR A 218 -21.23 18.96 -6.10
N ASN A 219 -21.37 18.01 -7.03
CA ASN A 219 -20.95 18.19 -8.43
C ASN A 219 -21.75 19.25 -9.15
N GLU A 220 -23.05 19.31 -8.90
CA GLU A 220 -23.91 20.32 -9.50
C GLU A 220 -23.70 21.68 -8.84
N SER A 221 -23.39 21.66 -7.54
CA SER A 221 -23.23 22.87 -6.73
C SER A 221 -21.88 23.56 -6.89
N ILE A 222 -20.79 22.80 -6.88
CA ILE A 222 -19.41 23.32 -6.92
C ILE A 222 -18.53 22.58 -7.93
N GLY A 223 -19.14 21.92 -8.93
CA GLY A 223 -18.50 21.06 -9.92
C GLY A 223 -17.13 21.49 -10.41
N PRO A 224 -16.92 22.72 -10.93
CA PRO A 224 -15.60 23.14 -11.43
C PRO A 224 -14.46 23.08 -10.42
N ALA A 225 -14.77 23.10 -9.12
CA ALA A 225 -13.80 23.01 -8.03
C ALA A 225 -13.43 21.57 -7.68
N VAL A 226 -14.41 20.66 -7.74
CA VAL A 226 -14.24 19.27 -7.28
C VAL A 226 -14.02 18.30 -8.44
N CYS A 227 -14.50 18.64 -9.63
CA CYS A 227 -14.34 17.85 -10.85
C CYS A 227 -13.18 18.34 -11.71
N PRO A 228 -12.38 17.44 -12.32
CA PRO A 228 -12.54 15.98 -12.37
C PRO A 228 -11.87 15.20 -11.21
N PHE A 229 -11.50 15.86 -10.11
CA PHE A 229 -10.67 15.29 -9.06
C PHE A 229 -11.43 14.32 -8.16
N TYR A 230 -12.44 14.83 -7.46
CA TYR A 230 -13.34 14.08 -6.59
C TYR A 230 -14.78 14.34 -7.00
N CYS A 231 -15.12 14.23 -8.27
CA CYS A 231 -16.53 14.28 -8.65
C CYS A 231 -17.35 13.19 -7.93
N ASP A 232 -18.53 13.58 -7.46
CA ASP A 232 -19.63 12.68 -7.18
C ASP A 232 -20.34 12.24 -8.48
N PHE A 233 -19.78 11.27 -9.19
CA PHE A 233 -20.43 10.66 -10.35
C PHE A 233 -21.63 9.76 -9.97
N SER A 234 -22.10 9.81 -8.70
CA SER A 234 -23.04 8.85 -8.12
C SER A 234 -24.49 9.31 -7.99
N GLY A 235 -24.70 10.63 -7.96
CA GLY A 235 -26.01 11.23 -7.80
C GLY A 235 -26.54 11.17 -6.36
N PHE A 236 -27.22 12.24 -5.97
CA PHE A 236 -27.73 12.51 -4.61
C PHE A 236 -29.03 11.79 -4.24
N MET A 237 -29.54 10.92 -5.12
CA MET A 237 -30.76 10.15 -4.87
C MET A 237 -30.47 9.14 -3.76
N VAL A 238 -30.78 9.52 -2.52
CA VAL A 238 -30.72 8.73 -1.29
C VAL A 238 -30.82 7.23 -1.55
N GLY A 239 -29.65 6.59 -1.58
CA GLY A 239 -29.52 5.15 -1.68
C GLY A 239 -28.54 4.65 -2.74
N GLY A 240 -27.29 5.09 -2.71
CA GLY A 240 -26.19 4.45 -3.43
C GLY A 240 -25.05 5.41 -3.70
N TYR A 241 -23.88 5.18 -3.08
CA TYR A 241 -22.64 5.87 -3.49
C TYR A 241 -22.09 5.22 -4.73
N TYR A 242 -21.35 5.93 -5.59
CA TYR A 242 -20.62 5.38 -6.72
C TYR A 242 -19.14 5.79 -6.63
N ASP A 243 -18.19 4.99 -7.15
CA ASP A 243 -16.75 5.27 -7.05
C ASP A 243 -16.34 6.49 -7.90
N ALA A 244 -15.33 7.22 -7.42
CA ALA A 244 -14.84 8.45 -7.99
C ALA A 244 -14.22 8.20 -9.37
N GLY A 245 -15.04 8.30 -10.41
CA GLY A 245 -14.65 8.19 -11.82
C GLY A 245 -15.70 7.49 -12.68
N ASP A 246 -16.58 6.72 -12.07
CA ASP A 246 -17.28 5.65 -12.75
C ASP A 246 -18.73 5.65 -12.26
N ASN A 247 -19.68 5.58 -13.18
CA ASN A 247 -21.08 5.36 -12.85
C ASN A 247 -21.25 3.92 -12.25
N ILE A 248 -20.55 3.50 -11.17
CA ILE A 248 -20.71 2.24 -10.45
C ILE A 248 -21.19 2.40 -8.99
N THR A 249 -22.36 1.90 -8.57
CA THR A 249 -22.78 2.01 -7.14
C THR A 249 -21.95 1.12 -6.22
N PHE A 250 -21.38 1.63 -5.13
CA PHE A 250 -20.84 0.91 -3.99
C PHE A 250 -21.71 1.02 -2.73
N SER A 251 -22.10 -0.15 -2.20
CA SER A 251 -22.83 -0.28 -0.94
C SER A 251 -22.00 0.06 0.32
N PHE A 252 -20.70 0.29 0.18
CA PHE A 252 -19.74 0.31 1.29
C PHE A 252 -19.77 1.62 2.12
N PRO A 253 -19.66 2.84 1.54
CA PRO A 253 -19.64 4.08 2.34
C PRO A 253 -20.98 4.37 3.05
N LEU A 254 -22.10 4.01 2.40
CA LEU A 254 -23.43 4.15 2.99
C LEU A 254 -23.64 3.19 4.16
N ALA A 255 -23.15 1.94 4.05
CA ALA A 255 -23.28 0.94 5.11
C ALA A 255 -22.49 1.41 6.31
N PHE A 256 -21.27 1.87 6.06
CA PHE A 256 -20.38 2.39 7.06
C PHE A 256 -20.93 3.64 7.79
N THR A 257 -21.39 4.65 7.05
CA THR A 257 -22.04 5.85 7.63
C THR A 257 -23.24 5.46 8.49
N THR A 258 -24.09 4.57 7.99
CA THR A 258 -25.27 4.08 8.72
C THR A 258 -24.86 3.36 10.02
N THR A 259 -23.84 2.51 9.97
CA THR A 259 -23.28 1.83 11.15
C THR A 259 -22.79 2.82 12.18
N MET A 260 -21.99 3.83 11.78
CA MET A 260 -21.38 4.75 12.73
C MET A 260 -22.39 5.67 13.41
N ILE A 261 -23.40 6.16 12.67
CA ILE A 261 -24.50 6.93 13.26
C ILE A 261 -25.30 6.04 14.23
N ALA A 262 -25.60 4.79 13.85
CA ALA A 262 -26.35 3.86 14.69
C ALA A 262 -25.61 3.53 15.99
N LEU A 263 -24.31 3.22 15.92
CA LEU A 263 -23.49 2.98 17.11
C LEU A 263 -23.39 4.22 18.00
N SER A 264 -23.27 5.41 17.41
CA SER A 264 -23.26 6.67 18.17
C SER A 264 -24.58 6.88 18.92
N ILE A 265 -25.73 6.56 18.32
CA ILE A 265 -27.02 6.61 19.02
C ILE A 265 -27.04 5.65 20.21
N LEU A 266 -26.53 4.43 20.06
CA LEU A 266 -26.51 3.46 21.16
C LEU A 266 -25.59 3.90 22.31
N GLU A 267 -24.46 4.47 21.95
CA GLU A 267 -23.40 4.83 22.88
C GLU A 267 -23.69 6.14 23.63
N PHE A 268 -24.44 7.06 23.01
CA PHE A 268 -24.68 8.42 23.51
C PHE A 268 -26.16 8.83 23.56
N GLY A 269 -27.10 7.93 23.24
CA GLY A 269 -28.53 8.20 23.05
C GLY A 269 -29.33 8.58 24.29
N ASN A 270 -28.70 9.05 25.35
CA ASN A 270 -29.39 9.55 26.54
C ASN A 270 -29.94 10.98 26.37
N HIS A 271 -30.07 11.46 25.13
CA HIS A 271 -30.59 12.79 24.81
C HIS A 271 -32.04 12.68 24.29
N THR A 272 -33.00 13.03 25.14
CA THR A 272 -34.41 13.24 24.76
C THR A 272 -34.53 14.46 23.85
N GLY A 273 -35.04 14.31 22.61
CA GLY A 273 -35.30 15.45 21.72
C GLY A 273 -35.47 15.12 20.23
N SER A 274 -35.61 16.16 19.41
CA SER A 274 -35.73 16.09 17.94
C SER A 274 -34.46 15.57 17.24
N GLU A 275 -33.28 15.73 17.85
CA GLU A 275 -32.00 15.28 17.30
C GLU A 275 -31.92 13.74 17.24
N LEU A 276 -32.38 13.04 18.29
CA LEU A 276 -32.46 11.57 18.30
C LEU A 276 -33.46 11.06 17.26
N GLN A 277 -34.57 11.76 17.06
CA GLN A 277 -35.56 11.41 16.05
C GLN A 277 -34.99 11.53 14.63
N HIS A 278 -34.28 12.63 14.32
CA HIS A 278 -33.61 12.79 13.02
C HIS A 278 -32.50 11.77 12.81
N ALA A 279 -31.65 11.51 13.81
CA ALA A 279 -30.60 10.50 13.72
C ALA A 279 -31.18 9.07 13.58
N THR A 280 -32.34 8.81 14.18
CA THR A 280 -33.04 7.53 13.99
C THR A 280 -33.61 7.42 12.58
N GLU A 281 -34.25 8.46 12.04
CA GLU A 281 -34.73 8.45 10.65
C GLU A 281 -33.57 8.38 9.63
N ALA A 282 -32.44 9.02 9.91
CA ALA A 282 -31.18 8.88 9.17
C ALA A 282 -30.75 7.42 9.02
N VAL A 283 -30.63 6.73 10.17
CA VAL A 283 -30.27 5.31 10.23
C VAL A 283 -31.32 4.49 9.50
N LYS A 284 -32.61 4.79 9.63
CA LYS A 284 -33.71 4.12 8.93
C LYS A 284 -33.55 4.18 7.41
N TRP A 285 -33.24 5.36 6.85
CA TRP A 285 -33.08 5.56 5.41
C TRP A 285 -31.87 4.83 4.84
N GLY A 286 -30.71 4.94 5.52
CA GLY A 286 -29.51 4.17 5.14
C GLY A 286 -29.78 2.66 5.19
N THR A 287 -30.49 2.22 6.22
CA THR A 287 -30.90 0.81 6.38
C THR A 287 -31.90 0.34 5.32
N TYR A 288 -32.80 1.21 4.87
CA TYR A 288 -33.80 0.90 3.85
C TYR A 288 -33.16 0.54 2.49
N TYR A 289 -32.06 1.18 2.13
CA TYR A 289 -31.26 0.80 0.96
C TYR A 289 -30.75 -0.64 1.07
N PHE A 290 -30.17 -1.02 2.21
CA PHE A 290 -29.68 -2.39 2.42
C PHE A 290 -30.79 -3.43 2.44
N LEU A 291 -31.98 -3.08 2.93
CA LEU A 291 -33.16 -3.95 2.83
C LEU A 291 -33.56 -4.18 1.38
N LYS A 292 -33.50 -3.16 0.51
CA LYS A 292 -33.74 -3.31 -0.94
C LYS A 292 -32.65 -4.13 -1.62
N ALA A 293 -31.38 -3.86 -1.33
CA ALA A 293 -30.22 -4.57 -1.89
C ALA A 293 -30.19 -6.07 -1.54
N THR A 294 -30.96 -6.48 -0.53
CA THR A 294 -31.02 -7.86 0.00
C THR A 294 -32.41 -8.50 -0.17
N THR A 295 -33.23 -7.94 -1.06
CA THR A 295 -34.59 -8.44 -1.36
C THR A 295 -34.60 -9.83 -1.96
N VAL A 296 -33.57 -10.18 -2.75
CA VAL A 296 -33.44 -11.49 -3.39
C VAL A 296 -32.79 -12.50 -2.43
N PRO A 297 -33.48 -13.60 -2.05
CA PRO A 297 -32.90 -14.61 -1.17
C PRO A 297 -31.62 -15.19 -1.77
N GLY A 298 -30.55 -15.29 -0.97
CA GLY A 298 -29.29 -15.87 -1.43
C GLY A 298 -28.36 -14.89 -2.18
N LYS A 299 -28.77 -13.63 -2.38
CA LYS A 299 -27.98 -12.63 -3.13
C LYS A 299 -27.99 -11.26 -2.44
N VAL A 300 -26.86 -10.57 -2.46
CA VAL A 300 -26.76 -9.16 -2.05
C VAL A 300 -26.29 -8.35 -3.24
N VAL A 301 -27.00 -7.29 -3.61
CA VAL A 301 -26.52 -6.34 -4.62
C VAL A 301 -25.36 -5.57 -4.01
N ALA A 302 -24.13 -5.89 -4.41
CA ALA A 302 -22.94 -5.13 -4.01
C ALA A 302 -22.75 -3.89 -4.87
N GLN A 303 -23.10 -4.02 -6.16
CA GLN A 303 -22.83 -3.02 -7.17
C GLN A 303 -23.87 -3.06 -8.30
N VAL A 304 -24.15 -1.91 -8.90
CA VAL A 304 -24.96 -1.76 -10.12
C VAL A 304 -24.20 -0.88 -11.13
N GLY A 305 -24.05 -1.37 -12.36
CA GLY A 305 -23.27 -0.71 -13.43
C GLY A 305 -21.97 -1.47 -13.75
N GLU A 306 -21.59 -1.52 -15.04
CA GLU A 306 -20.39 -2.22 -15.52
C GLU A 306 -19.22 -1.24 -15.67
N PRO A 307 -18.06 -1.48 -15.04
CA PRO A 307 -16.98 -0.50 -15.00
C PRO A 307 -16.52 -0.04 -16.39
N TYR A 308 -16.27 -0.96 -17.31
CA TYR A 308 -15.72 -0.62 -18.64
C TYR A 308 -16.75 -0.03 -19.63
N GLY A 309 -17.99 -0.51 -19.63
CA GLY A 309 -19.03 -0.04 -20.53
C GLY A 309 -19.58 1.34 -20.17
N ASP A 310 -19.82 1.58 -18.88
CA ASP A 310 -20.40 2.84 -18.39
C ASP A 310 -19.40 4.01 -18.43
N HIS A 311 -18.13 3.74 -18.72
CA HIS A 311 -17.08 4.74 -19.01
C HIS A 311 -17.16 5.37 -20.40
N ASN A 312 -17.81 4.72 -21.38
CA ASN A 312 -17.74 5.14 -22.78
C ASN A 312 -19.00 5.85 -23.30
N CYS A 313 -20.08 5.89 -22.50
CA CYS A 313 -21.36 6.49 -22.88
C CYS A 313 -21.72 7.63 -21.92
N TRP A 314 -21.81 8.85 -22.45
CA TRP A 314 -22.19 10.06 -21.72
C TRP A 314 -23.67 10.38 -21.98
N GLU A 315 -24.53 10.19 -20.98
CA GLU A 315 -25.93 10.65 -21.00
C GLU A 315 -26.33 11.20 -19.62
N ARG A 316 -27.35 12.07 -19.57
CA ARG A 316 -27.88 12.60 -18.31
C ARG A 316 -28.59 11.48 -17.54
N PRO A 317 -28.52 11.44 -16.20
CA PRO A 317 -29.11 10.36 -15.40
C PRO A 317 -30.61 10.12 -15.65
N GLU A 318 -31.38 11.19 -15.91
CA GLU A 318 -32.80 11.14 -16.27
C GLU A 318 -33.07 10.62 -17.69
N ASP A 319 -32.06 10.66 -18.56
CA ASP A 319 -32.11 10.20 -19.94
C ASP A 319 -31.55 8.76 -20.09
N MET A 320 -31.00 8.16 -19.02
CA MET A 320 -30.43 6.80 -19.04
C MET A 320 -31.52 5.72 -19.09
N ASP A 321 -31.70 5.10 -20.27
CA ASP A 321 -32.61 3.97 -20.49
C ASP A 321 -31.89 2.61 -20.65
N THR A 322 -30.57 2.60 -20.52
CA THR A 322 -29.72 1.42 -20.76
C THR A 322 -29.75 0.43 -19.59
N ALA A 323 -29.92 -0.86 -19.91
CA ALA A 323 -29.99 -1.93 -18.91
C ALA A 323 -28.65 -2.11 -18.18
N ARG A 324 -28.65 -1.99 -16.84
CA ARG A 324 -27.43 -2.05 -16.02
C ARG A 324 -27.20 -3.43 -15.41
N THR A 325 -25.95 -3.88 -15.45
CA THR A 325 -25.54 -5.13 -14.81
C THR A 325 -25.44 -4.95 -13.30
N SER A 326 -26.19 -5.76 -12.55
CA SER A 326 -26.06 -5.82 -11.08
C SER A 326 -25.08 -6.92 -10.68
N TYR A 327 -24.08 -6.55 -9.89
CA TYR A 327 -23.08 -7.46 -9.34
C TYR A 327 -23.53 -7.94 -7.97
N LEU A 328 -23.68 -9.26 -7.87
CA LEU A 328 -24.33 -9.91 -6.75
C LEU A 328 -23.28 -10.66 -5.91
N LEU A 329 -23.27 -10.43 -4.61
CA LEU A 329 -22.60 -11.28 -3.65
C LEU A 329 -23.45 -12.51 -3.39
N ASN A 330 -22.81 -13.66 -3.33
CA ASN A 330 -23.43 -14.95 -3.07
C ASN A 330 -22.39 -15.93 -2.51
N THR A 331 -22.77 -17.19 -2.29
CA THR A 331 -21.89 -18.21 -1.71
C THR A 331 -20.66 -18.54 -2.55
N THR A 332 -20.63 -18.21 -3.85
CA THR A 332 -19.50 -18.46 -4.76
C THR A 332 -18.65 -17.21 -5.01
N ASN A 333 -19.20 -16.01 -4.79
CA ASN A 333 -18.56 -14.71 -4.80
C ASN A 333 -18.94 -13.93 -3.51
N PRO A 334 -18.28 -14.21 -2.37
CA PRO A 334 -18.78 -13.78 -1.06
C PRO A 334 -18.65 -12.28 -0.79
N GLY A 335 -17.75 -11.57 -1.48
CA GLY A 335 -17.47 -10.15 -1.24
C GLY A 335 -17.37 -9.83 0.26
N SER A 336 -16.52 -10.58 0.97
CA SER A 336 -16.60 -10.75 2.42
C SER A 336 -16.55 -9.46 3.23
N GLU A 337 -15.89 -8.42 2.72
CA GLU A 337 -15.79 -7.10 3.34
C GLU A 337 -17.11 -6.32 3.18
N VAL A 338 -17.63 -6.20 1.95
CA VAL A 338 -18.90 -5.52 1.66
C VAL A 338 -20.07 -6.22 2.35
N SER A 339 -20.11 -7.56 2.34
CA SER A 339 -21.11 -8.34 3.08
C SER A 339 -21.01 -8.11 4.60
N ALA A 340 -19.80 -8.02 5.16
CA ALA A 340 -19.62 -7.78 6.58
C ALA A 340 -20.11 -6.39 7.00
N GLU A 341 -19.83 -5.35 6.20
CA GLU A 341 -20.26 -3.99 6.49
C GLU A 341 -21.76 -3.80 6.39
N ILE A 342 -22.40 -4.37 5.35
CA ILE A 342 -23.86 -4.34 5.25
C ILE A 342 -24.50 -5.07 6.43
N ALA A 343 -23.92 -6.20 6.86
CA ALA A 343 -24.37 -6.91 8.05
C ALA A 343 -24.15 -6.09 9.34
N ALA A 344 -23.04 -5.37 9.46
CA ALA A 344 -22.77 -4.47 10.58
C ALA A 344 -23.77 -3.32 10.64
N ALA A 345 -24.05 -2.67 9.51
CA ALA A 345 -25.02 -1.59 9.38
C ALA A 345 -26.41 -2.05 9.80
N LEU A 346 -26.87 -3.18 9.28
CA LEU A 346 -28.16 -3.78 9.65
C LEU A 346 -28.20 -4.19 11.14
N THR A 347 -27.10 -4.70 11.69
CA THR A 347 -27.03 -5.12 13.10
C THR A 347 -27.07 -3.92 14.04
N ALA A 348 -26.21 -2.91 13.82
CA ALA A 348 -26.20 -1.70 14.63
C ALA A 348 -27.55 -0.97 14.56
N SER A 349 -28.13 -0.88 13.37
CA SER A 349 -29.46 -0.30 13.17
C SER A 349 -30.55 -1.10 13.90
N SER A 350 -30.48 -2.44 13.88
CA SER A 350 -31.44 -3.28 14.63
C SER A 350 -31.42 -2.95 16.13
N MET A 351 -30.25 -2.70 16.70
CA MET A 351 -30.11 -2.34 18.11
C MET A 351 -30.73 -0.97 18.40
N VAL A 352 -30.56 0.01 17.51
CA VAL A 352 -31.22 1.34 17.62
C VAL A 352 -32.73 1.20 17.60
N PHE A 353 -33.28 0.42 16.66
CA PHE A 353 -34.73 0.25 16.53
C PHE A 353 -35.36 -0.69 17.55
N LYS A 354 -34.57 -1.43 18.35
CA LYS A 354 -35.08 -2.46 19.27
C LYS A 354 -36.18 -1.95 20.20
N ASN A 355 -36.03 -0.73 20.70
CA ASN A 355 -36.99 -0.08 21.61
C ASN A 355 -37.90 0.94 20.91
N ILE A 356 -37.72 1.18 19.61
CA ILE A 356 -38.45 2.18 18.81
C ILE A 356 -39.50 1.49 17.93
N ASP A 357 -39.07 0.52 17.12
CA ASP A 357 -39.90 -0.35 16.31
C ASP A 357 -39.31 -1.77 16.35
N ASN A 358 -39.76 -2.56 17.32
CA ASN A 358 -39.27 -3.91 17.54
C ASN A 358 -39.52 -4.81 16.30
N ARG A 359 -40.59 -4.59 15.53
CA ARG A 359 -40.85 -5.39 14.32
C ARG A 359 -39.81 -5.07 13.25
N TYR A 360 -39.53 -3.79 13.02
CA TYR A 360 -38.48 -3.36 12.08
C TYR A 360 -37.10 -3.86 12.54
N SER A 361 -36.76 -3.68 13.81
CA SER A 361 -35.53 -4.23 14.43
C SER A 361 -35.33 -5.72 14.13
N GLN A 362 -36.36 -6.55 14.32
CA GLN A 362 -36.27 -7.99 14.05
C GLN A 362 -36.03 -8.29 12.56
N VAL A 363 -36.62 -7.50 11.65
CA VAL A 363 -36.37 -7.61 10.21
C VAL A 363 -34.91 -7.29 9.88
N LEU A 364 -34.36 -6.23 10.47
CA LEU A 364 -32.96 -5.84 10.29
C LEU A 364 -31.99 -6.89 10.81
N PHE A 365 -32.19 -7.36 12.04
CA PHE A 365 -31.34 -8.37 12.67
C PHE A 365 -31.37 -9.69 11.90
N LYS A 366 -32.56 -10.14 11.48
CA LYS A 366 -32.72 -11.34 10.64
C LYS A 366 -31.98 -11.19 9.32
N ARG A 367 -32.05 -10.02 8.69
CA ARG A 367 -31.38 -9.76 7.41
C ARG A 367 -29.86 -9.70 7.58
N ALA A 368 -29.36 -9.06 8.63
CA ALA A 368 -27.94 -9.05 8.98
C ALA A 368 -27.37 -10.48 9.17
N SER A 369 -28.13 -11.33 9.86
CA SER A 369 -27.77 -12.74 10.13
C SER A 369 -27.73 -13.58 8.84
N GLN A 370 -28.59 -13.28 7.87
CA GLN A 370 -28.59 -13.94 6.57
C GLN A 370 -27.36 -13.55 5.73
N ILE A 371 -26.87 -12.33 5.87
CA ILE A 371 -25.70 -11.83 5.13
C ILE A 371 -24.39 -12.29 5.77
N SER A 372 -24.33 -12.37 7.10
CA SER A 372 -23.13 -12.84 7.81
C SER A 372 -22.76 -14.30 7.49
N HIS A 373 -23.71 -15.09 6.98
CA HIS A 373 -23.49 -16.45 6.46
C HIS A 373 -22.75 -16.51 5.11
N TYR A 374 -22.51 -15.38 4.42
CA TYR A 374 -21.63 -15.34 3.24
C TYR A 374 -20.13 -15.36 3.60
N ARG A 375 -19.77 -15.48 4.88
CA ARG A 375 -18.41 -15.87 5.31
C ARG A 375 -18.12 -17.30 4.85
N SER A 376 -17.37 -17.44 3.76
CA SER A 376 -16.59 -18.61 3.32
C SER A 376 -16.97 -19.94 4.00
N THR A 377 -18.00 -20.62 3.51
CA THR A 377 -18.29 -22.02 3.88
C THR A 377 -17.49 -23.04 3.06
N ASN A 378 -16.53 -22.62 2.23
CA ASN A 378 -15.75 -23.52 1.39
C ASN A 378 -14.25 -23.50 1.73
N SER A 379 -13.91 -24.08 2.88
CA SER A 379 -12.62 -24.72 3.08
C SER A 379 -12.71 -26.18 2.58
N ASP A 380 -12.96 -26.36 1.29
CA ASP A 380 -12.97 -27.69 0.65
C ASP A 380 -11.72 -27.81 -0.24
N PRO A 381 -10.77 -28.74 0.04
CA PRO A 381 -9.46 -28.78 -0.61
C PRO A 381 -9.49 -28.96 -2.13
N GLU A 382 -10.58 -29.51 -2.70
CA GLU A 382 -10.67 -29.84 -4.13
C GLU A 382 -11.02 -28.63 -5.02
N THR A 383 -11.79 -27.64 -4.53
CA THR A 383 -12.11 -26.44 -5.32
C THR A 383 -10.91 -25.50 -5.49
N PHE A 384 -9.91 -25.59 -4.61
CA PHE A 384 -8.63 -24.89 -4.74
C PHE A 384 -7.82 -25.40 -5.97
N ALA A 385 -7.96 -26.68 -6.32
CA ALA A 385 -7.26 -27.28 -7.45
C ALA A 385 -7.88 -26.87 -8.80
N GLN A 386 -9.19 -26.67 -8.88
CA GLN A 386 -9.86 -26.23 -10.11
C GLN A 386 -9.69 -24.72 -10.38
N ARG A 387 -9.71 -23.85 -9.36
CA ARG A 387 -9.43 -22.40 -9.53
C ARG A 387 -8.01 -22.12 -10.04
N LYS A 388 -7.03 -22.97 -9.71
CA LYS A 388 -5.65 -22.90 -10.22
C LYS A 388 -5.54 -23.22 -11.73
N LYS A 389 -6.54 -23.91 -12.30
CA LYS A 389 -6.58 -24.28 -13.72
C LYS A 389 -7.22 -23.18 -14.59
N ALA A 390 -8.18 -22.43 -14.05
CA ALA A 390 -8.86 -21.33 -14.74
C ALA A 390 -8.12 -19.97 -14.63
N SER A 391 -7.25 -19.75 -13.64
CA SER A 391 -6.44 -18.52 -13.53
C SER A 391 -5.24 -18.46 -14.47
N LYS A 392 -5.23 -19.27 -15.55
CA LYS A 392 -4.08 -19.39 -16.46
C LYS A 392 -4.04 -18.36 -17.59
N MET A 393 -4.92 -17.36 -17.59
CA MET A 393 -4.78 -16.19 -18.46
C MET A 393 -4.72 -14.90 -17.64
N GLN A 394 -3.60 -14.20 -17.84
CA GLN A 394 -3.22 -12.87 -17.35
C GLN A 394 -2.97 -12.69 -15.84
N GLN A 395 -2.26 -13.64 -15.21
CA GLN A 395 -1.32 -13.26 -14.15
C GLN A 395 0.01 -12.81 -14.78
N ARG A 396 0.38 -11.53 -14.60
CA ARG A 396 1.78 -11.09 -14.76
C ARG A 396 2.67 -12.03 -13.93
N LYS A 397 3.74 -12.54 -14.55
CA LYS A 397 4.77 -13.37 -13.91
C LYS A 397 5.14 -12.79 -12.54
N LEU A 398 4.86 -13.55 -11.47
CA LEU A 398 5.44 -13.35 -10.15
C LEU A 398 6.97 -13.33 -10.30
N SER A 399 7.59 -12.18 -10.10
CA SER A 399 9.04 -12.11 -9.97
C SER A 399 9.45 -12.78 -8.66
N ALA A 400 10.29 -13.81 -8.73
CA ALA A 400 10.83 -14.54 -7.59
C ALA A 400 11.87 -13.73 -6.75
N SER A 401 11.83 -12.41 -6.80
CA SER A 401 12.71 -11.52 -6.03
C SER A 401 11.88 -10.82 -4.96
N GLY A 402 12.09 -11.19 -3.69
CA GLY A 402 11.62 -10.42 -2.55
C GLY A 402 12.12 -8.97 -2.61
N ARG A 403 11.37 -8.07 -1.95
CA ARG A 403 11.66 -6.63 -1.85
C ARG A 403 13.11 -6.43 -1.37
N PRO A 404 13.95 -5.64 -2.07
CA PRO A 404 15.29 -5.33 -1.59
C PRO A 404 15.22 -4.54 -0.27
N SER A 405 15.92 -5.01 0.76
CA SER A 405 16.05 -4.29 2.03
C SER A 405 17.10 -3.17 1.92
N GLY A 406 16.72 -1.93 2.29
CA GLY A 406 17.70 -0.84 2.46
C GLY A 406 17.32 0.58 2.02
N THR A 407 16.04 0.99 2.01
CA THR A 407 15.67 2.41 1.78
C THR A 407 14.42 2.79 2.59
N ASP A 408 14.49 3.95 3.22
CA ASP A 408 13.60 4.62 4.18
C ASP A 408 12.26 5.13 3.62
N GLY A 409 11.72 4.47 2.59
CA GLY A 409 10.31 4.60 2.22
C GLY A 409 9.88 5.92 1.56
N SER A 410 10.76 6.89 1.34
CA SER A 410 10.39 8.21 0.82
C SER A 410 10.37 8.34 -0.71
N ASP A 411 10.65 7.31 -1.52
CA ASP A 411 11.01 7.60 -2.92
C ASP A 411 10.82 6.49 -3.98
N PHE A 412 9.98 5.46 -3.74
CA PHE A 412 9.89 4.34 -4.69
C PHE A 412 8.83 4.50 -5.79
N SER A 413 7.70 5.16 -5.50
CA SER A 413 6.56 5.21 -6.43
C SER A 413 6.76 6.20 -7.59
N TYR A 414 7.56 7.27 -7.41
CA TYR A 414 7.73 8.32 -8.42
C TYR A 414 8.93 8.10 -9.36
N ARG A 415 9.97 7.38 -8.93
CA ARG A 415 11.22 7.23 -9.71
C ARG A 415 11.22 6.14 -10.78
N MET A 416 10.29 5.18 -10.72
CA MET A 416 10.21 4.12 -11.73
C MET A 416 9.51 4.54 -13.02
N VAL A 417 8.79 5.66 -13.01
CA VAL A 417 7.94 6.03 -14.15
C VAL A 417 8.61 7.05 -15.08
N VAL A 418 9.67 7.76 -14.64
CA VAL A 418 10.20 8.91 -15.42
C VAL A 418 11.71 8.85 -15.77
N ASP A 419 12.58 8.17 -15.02
CA ASP A 419 14.03 8.14 -15.35
C ASP A 419 14.55 6.75 -15.77
N SER A 420 14.96 6.64 -17.05
CA SER A 420 15.55 5.45 -17.67
C SER A 420 16.77 4.87 -16.93
N ARG A 421 17.40 5.63 -16.03
CA ARG A 421 18.55 5.15 -15.24
C ARG A 421 18.15 4.21 -14.12
N TYR A 422 17.02 4.42 -13.45
CA TYR A 422 16.60 3.53 -12.35
C TYR A 422 16.22 2.15 -12.86
N THR A 423 15.57 2.07 -14.03
CA THR A 423 15.30 0.79 -14.70
C THR A 423 16.59 0.09 -15.11
N LYS A 424 17.60 0.84 -15.59
CA LYS A 424 18.95 0.31 -15.86
C LYS A 424 19.66 -0.19 -14.59
N VAL A 425 19.55 0.52 -13.47
CA VAL A 425 20.12 0.11 -12.18
C VAL A 425 19.43 -1.15 -11.65
N ALA A 426 18.09 -1.21 -11.67
CA ALA A 426 17.34 -2.38 -11.23
C ALA A 426 17.67 -3.62 -12.09
N LYS A 427 17.67 -3.46 -13.41
CA LYS A 427 18.07 -4.52 -14.35
C LYS A 427 19.52 -4.94 -14.16
N GLY A 428 20.42 -3.98 -13.91
CA GLY A 428 21.83 -4.21 -13.61
C GLY A 428 22.04 -5.00 -12.32
N LYS A 429 21.34 -4.65 -11.23
CA LYS A 429 21.37 -5.39 -9.96
C LYS A 429 20.84 -6.81 -10.11
N SER A 430 19.73 -7.00 -10.83
CA SER A 430 19.18 -8.34 -11.09
C SER A 430 20.18 -9.21 -11.87
N ARG A 431 20.76 -8.67 -12.94
CA ARG A 431 21.81 -9.34 -13.72
C ARG A 431 23.03 -9.68 -12.87
N LEU A 432 23.51 -8.75 -12.04
CA LEU A 432 24.63 -8.97 -11.15
C LEU A 432 24.34 -10.08 -10.13
N SER A 433 23.13 -10.13 -9.57
CA SER A 433 22.70 -11.22 -8.67
C SER A 433 22.80 -12.59 -9.34
N ALA A 434 22.31 -12.69 -10.58
CA ALA A 434 22.33 -13.95 -11.32
C ALA A 434 23.77 -14.38 -11.60
N LEU A 435 24.64 -13.46 -12.03
CA LEU A 435 26.06 -13.73 -12.28
C LEU A 435 26.82 -14.17 -11.01
N ILE A 436 26.53 -13.56 -9.85
CA ILE A 436 27.12 -13.97 -8.56
C ILE A 436 26.72 -15.41 -8.22
N ILE A 437 25.43 -15.75 -8.37
CA ILE A 437 24.92 -17.10 -8.09
C ILE A 437 25.51 -18.13 -9.07
N THR A 438 25.59 -17.79 -10.36
CA THR A 438 26.21 -18.65 -11.38
C THR A 438 27.69 -18.88 -11.05
N GLN A 439 28.44 -17.84 -10.69
CA GLN A 439 29.85 -17.97 -10.35
C GLN A 439 30.05 -18.78 -9.07
N ALA A 440 29.22 -18.58 -8.05
CA ALA A 440 29.26 -19.38 -6.82
C ALA A 440 29.00 -20.87 -7.10
N THR A 441 28.03 -21.17 -7.98
CA THR A 441 27.73 -22.55 -8.41
C THR A 441 28.91 -23.17 -9.16
N ILE A 442 29.54 -22.42 -10.08
CA ILE A 442 30.76 -22.87 -10.77
C ILE A 442 31.83 -23.19 -9.73
N GLN A 443 32.18 -22.26 -8.84
CA GLN A 443 33.20 -22.50 -7.81
C GLN A 443 32.90 -23.72 -6.93
N LEU A 444 31.63 -23.94 -6.56
CA LEU A 444 31.21 -25.11 -5.81
C LEU A 444 31.43 -26.42 -6.59
N ILE A 445 31.08 -26.45 -7.87
CA ILE A 445 31.33 -27.59 -8.76
C ILE A 445 32.83 -27.85 -8.89
N GLY A 446 33.64 -26.80 -9.08
CA GLY A 446 35.10 -26.92 -9.15
C GLY A 446 35.72 -27.51 -7.88
N PHE A 447 35.23 -27.07 -6.72
CA PHE A 447 35.66 -27.61 -5.43
C PHE A 447 35.24 -29.07 -5.25
N LEU A 448 34.00 -29.44 -5.60
CA LEU A 448 33.50 -30.81 -5.55
C LEU A 448 34.27 -31.74 -6.50
N CYS A 449 34.52 -31.31 -7.75
CA CYS A 449 35.33 -32.05 -8.70
C CYS A 449 36.75 -32.26 -8.19
N THR A 450 37.38 -31.22 -7.64
CA THR A 450 38.73 -31.33 -7.07
C THR A 450 38.74 -32.29 -5.88
N TYR A 451 37.80 -32.15 -4.94
CA TYR A 451 37.69 -33.00 -3.75
C TYR A 451 37.45 -34.47 -4.07
N LEU A 452 36.55 -34.77 -5.03
CA LEU A 452 36.24 -36.14 -5.45
C LEU A 452 37.37 -36.78 -6.27
N LEU A 453 38.16 -35.98 -6.99
CA LEU A 453 39.23 -36.47 -7.88
C LEU A 453 40.61 -36.48 -7.20
N THR A 454 40.82 -35.80 -6.07
CA THR A 454 42.03 -35.95 -5.26
C THR A 454 42.03 -37.26 -4.48
N SER A 455 42.40 -38.33 -5.17
CA SER A 455 42.91 -39.56 -4.56
C SER A 455 44.36 -39.74 -5.02
N LYS A 456 45.29 -39.56 -4.06
CA LYS A 456 46.75 -39.80 -4.10
C LYS A 456 47.62 -38.75 -4.83
N GLU A 457 48.54 -38.19 -4.04
CA GLU A 457 49.92 -37.79 -4.37
C GLU A 457 50.25 -36.54 -5.19
N GLU A 458 49.38 -35.53 -5.26
CA GLU A 458 49.84 -34.18 -5.63
C GLU A 458 49.52 -33.14 -4.55
N GLY A 459 50.53 -32.36 -4.17
CA GLY A 459 50.40 -31.28 -3.19
C GLY A 459 49.39 -30.23 -3.68
N LEU A 460 48.55 -29.77 -2.76
CA LEU A 460 47.59 -28.69 -2.97
C LEU A 460 48.28 -27.47 -3.63
N ASN A 461 47.89 -27.12 -4.85
CA ASN A 461 48.44 -25.96 -5.55
C ASN A 461 48.00 -24.67 -4.84
N THR A 462 48.88 -24.11 -4.01
CA THR A 462 48.66 -22.89 -3.20
C THR A 462 48.12 -21.73 -4.04
N LEU A 463 48.48 -21.67 -5.32
CA LEU A 463 48.06 -20.61 -6.24
C LEU A 463 46.58 -20.74 -6.64
N ALA A 464 46.07 -21.97 -6.80
CA ALA A 464 44.67 -22.25 -7.11
C ALA A 464 43.75 -21.97 -5.90
N ILE A 465 44.22 -22.30 -4.69
CA ILE A 465 43.47 -22.05 -3.44
C ILE A 465 43.37 -20.55 -3.16
N SER A 466 44.47 -19.82 -3.36
CA SER A 466 44.49 -18.36 -3.25
C SER A 466 43.53 -17.71 -4.25
N SER A 467 43.48 -18.22 -5.48
CA SER A 467 42.55 -17.74 -6.51
C SER A 467 41.08 -17.99 -6.14
N ALA A 468 40.76 -19.21 -5.67
CA ALA A 468 39.40 -19.56 -5.24
C ALA A 468 38.95 -18.73 -4.02
N SER A 469 39.85 -18.50 -3.07
CA SER A 469 39.59 -17.67 -1.89
C SER A 469 39.35 -16.20 -2.25
N ALA A 470 40.16 -15.65 -3.15
CA ALA A 470 39.98 -14.29 -3.67
C ALA A 470 38.66 -14.15 -4.45
N CYS A 471 38.27 -15.17 -5.22
CA CYS A 471 36.99 -15.21 -5.92
C CYS A 471 35.80 -15.24 -4.95
N LEU A 472 35.84 -16.04 -3.89
CA LEU A 472 34.76 -16.09 -2.89
C LEU A 472 34.61 -14.75 -2.15
N PHE A 473 35.74 -14.12 -1.81
CA PHE A 473 35.74 -12.80 -1.19
C PHE A 473 35.15 -11.73 -2.12
N SER A 474 35.50 -11.77 -3.42
CA SER A 474 34.96 -10.81 -4.39
C SER A 474 33.46 -10.96 -4.61
N LEU A 475 32.94 -12.20 -4.58
CA LEU A 475 31.50 -12.49 -4.66
C LEU A 475 30.74 -11.98 -3.43
N PHE A 476 31.27 -12.22 -2.23
CA PHE A 476 30.66 -11.74 -1.00
C PHE A 476 30.56 -10.22 -0.95
N ILE A 477 31.65 -9.52 -1.28
CA ILE A 477 31.65 -8.05 -1.37
C ILE A 477 30.72 -7.56 -2.50
N GLY A 478 30.67 -8.27 -3.63
CA GLY A 478 29.80 -7.95 -4.75
C GLY A 478 28.32 -8.03 -4.37
N GLU A 479 27.93 -9.07 -3.64
CA GLU A 479 26.58 -9.25 -3.11
C GLU A 479 26.22 -8.16 -2.09
N LEU A 480 27.15 -7.83 -1.19
CA LEU A 480 26.95 -6.75 -0.21
C LEU A 480 26.79 -5.39 -0.89
N GLY A 481 27.60 -5.10 -1.91
CA GLY A 481 27.51 -3.88 -2.70
C GLY A 481 26.21 -3.78 -3.50
N GLN A 482 25.75 -4.90 -4.06
CA GLN A 482 24.50 -4.99 -4.83
C GLN A 482 23.26 -4.85 -3.94
N LYS A 483 23.21 -5.55 -2.79
CA LYS A 483 22.10 -5.46 -1.81
C LYS A 483 22.02 -4.09 -1.16
N ARG A 484 23.15 -3.56 -0.66
CA ARG A 484 23.19 -2.27 0.06
C ARG A 484 23.31 -1.05 -0.85
N SER A 485 23.36 -1.22 -2.17
CA SER A 485 23.50 -0.12 -3.14
C SER A 485 24.72 0.77 -2.91
N ARG A 486 25.84 0.21 -2.45
CA ARG A 486 27.06 0.98 -2.12
C ARG A 486 28.09 0.85 -3.23
N VAL A 487 28.34 1.94 -3.97
CA VAL A 487 29.30 2.02 -5.07
C VAL A 487 30.72 1.61 -4.64
N ASN A 488 31.14 1.95 -3.42
CA ASN A 488 32.48 1.60 -2.92
C ASN A 488 32.69 0.09 -2.80
N PHE A 489 31.68 -0.67 -2.33
CA PHE A 489 31.77 -2.13 -2.29
C PHE A 489 31.81 -2.73 -3.69
N LEU A 490 31.02 -2.18 -4.63
CA LEU A 490 31.07 -2.62 -6.03
C LEU A 490 32.45 -2.37 -6.66
N ARG A 491 33.12 -1.25 -6.37
CA ARG A 491 34.50 -0.97 -6.82
C ARG A 491 35.51 -1.98 -6.25
N ILE A 492 35.39 -2.31 -4.97
CA ILE A 492 36.27 -3.31 -4.33
C ILE A 492 36.05 -4.69 -4.95
N SER A 493 34.79 -5.10 -5.15
CA SER A 493 34.45 -6.37 -5.81
C SER A 493 34.95 -6.44 -7.25
N MET A 494 34.88 -5.34 -7.99
CA MET A 494 35.41 -5.22 -9.35
C MET A 494 36.92 -5.47 -9.38
N VAL A 495 37.70 -4.76 -8.54
CA VAL A 495 39.15 -4.91 -8.47
C VAL A 495 39.54 -6.34 -8.05
N ALA A 496 38.91 -6.86 -6.99
CA ALA A 496 39.17 -8.22 -6.52
C ALA A 496 38.85 -9.28 -7.58
N SER A 497 37.76 -9.11 -8.33
CA SER A 497 37.39 -10.02 -9.42
C SER A 497 38.36 -9.94 -10.60
N SER A 498 38.82 -8.74 -10.98
CA SER A 498 39.85 -8.58 -12.01
C SER A 498 41.18 -9.24 -11.62
N MET A 499 41.60 -9.13 -10.35
CA MET A 499 42.78 -9.83 -9.85
C MET A 499 42.58 -11.36 -9.85
N ALA A 500 41.39 -11.84 -9.48
CA ALA A 500 41.08 -13.27 -9.49
C ALA A 500 41.12 -13.87 -10.91
N ILE A 501 40.68 -13.13 -11.94
CA ILE A 501 40.82 -13.56 -13.35
C ILE A 501 42.31 -13.73 -13.69
N LEU A 502 43.15 -12.74 -13.39
CA LEU A 502 44.59 -12.78 -13.71
C LEU A 502 45.29 -13.95 -13.02
N ILE A 503 45.01 -14.18 -11.73
CA ILE A 503 45.59 -15.29 -10.97
C ILE A 503 45.10 -16.63 -11.52
N SER A 504 43.82 -16.74 -11.89
CA SER A 504 43.24 -17.96 -12.46
C SER A 504 43.84 -18.31 -13.82
N VAL A 505 43.99 -17.33 -14.72
CA VAL A 505 44.63 -17.51 -16.03
C VAL A 505 46.10 -17.89 -15.86
N PHE A 506 46.83 -17.19 -14.98
CA PHE A 506 48.23 -17.51 -14.67
C PHE A 506 48.39 -18.93 -14.11
N SER A 507 47.45 -19.39 -13.28
CA SER A 507 47.47 -20.74 -12.72
C SER A 507 47.35 -21.83 -13.80
N VAL A 508 46.55 -21.59 -14.85
CA VAL A 508 46.37 -22.51 -15.99
C VAL A 508 47.56 -22.47 -16.95
N VAL A 509 48.15 -21.29 -17.16
CA VAL A 509 49.34 -21.15 -18.03
C VAL A 509 50.57 -21.78 -17.40
N LYS A 510 50.71 -21.70 -16.06
CA LYS A 510 51.85 -22.27 -15.33
C LYS A 510 51.83 -23.81 -15.31
N THR A 511 50.67 -24.44 -15.41
CA THR A 511 50.58 -25.90 -15.56
C THR A 511 51.05 -26.30 -16.95
N ASN A 512 52.29 -26.83 -17.06
CA ASN A 512 52.93 -27.29 -18.30
C ASN A 512 52.04 -28.17 -19.21
N SER A 513 51.06 -28.85 -18.63
CA SER A 513 50.08 -29.72 -19.30
C SER A 513 49.16 -29.00 -20.29
N ALA A 514 48.84 -27.71 -20.08
CA ALA A 514 47.90 -26.98 -20.93
C ALA A 514 48.43 -26.75 -22.35
N LEU A 515 49.74 -26.49 -22.48
CA LEU A 515 50.39 -26.26 -23.77
C LEU A 515 50.56 -27.56 -24.57
N GLU A 516 50.75 -28.70 -23.89
CA GLU A 516 50.83 -30.02 -24.52
C GLU A 516 49.49 -30.52 -25.06
N VAL A 517 48.40 -30.28 -24.31
CA VAL A 517 47.04 -30.69 -24.69
C VAL A 517 46.56 -29.96 -25.94
N ILE A 518 46.94 -28.68 -26.11
CA ILE A 518 46.61 -27.89 -27.32
C ILE A 518 47.38 -28.39 -28.55
N LYS A 519 48.60 -28.91 -28.36
CA LYS A 519 49.47 -29.36 -29.47
C LYS A 519 49.12 -30.76 -30.00
N ASN A 520 48.61 -31.66 -29.15
CA ASN A 520 48.31 -33.06 -29.53
C ASN A 520 46.89 -33.47 -29.08
N PRO A 521 45.84 -33.18 -29.88
CA PRO A 521 44.44 -33.46 -29.53
C PRO A 521 44.01 -34.95 -29.60
N ILE A 522 44.92 -35.88 -29.90
CA ILE A 522 44.60 -37.30 -30.19
C ILE A 522 44.43 -38.12 -28.88
N ASP A 523 44.96 -37.65 -27.74
CA ASP A 523 45.04 -38.41 -26.48
C ASP A 523 44.04 -37.93 -25.41
N TRP A 524 42.75 -37.83 -25.78
CA TRP A 524 41.71 -37.23 -24.94
C TRP A 524 41.30 -38.09 -23.74
N GLU A 525 41.44 -39.42 -23.82
CA GLU A 525 41.04 -40.33 -22.73
C GLU A 525 41.98 -40.24 -21.52
N THR A 526 43.29 -40.07 -21.75
CA THR A 526 44.29 -39.99 -20.68
C THR A 526 44.32 -38.60 -20.02
N LYS A 527 43.92 -37.54 -20.73
CA LYS A 527 43.96 -36.14 -20.27
C LYS A 527 42.59 -35.52 -19.94
N LYS A 528 41.52 -36.31 -19.92
CA LYS A 528 40.12 -35.85 -19.71
C LYS A 528 39.92 -34.98 -18.45
N PHE A 529 40.58 -35.33 -17.34
CA PHE A 529 40.45 -34.60 -16.08
C PHE A 529 41.16 -33.24 -16.10
N GLU A 530 42.32 -33.15 -16.75
CA GLU A 530 43.03 -31.88 -16.94
C GLU A 530 42.27 -30.95 -17.89
N LEU A 531 41.70 -31.51 -18.96
CA LEU A 531 40.77 -30.78 -19.85
C LEU A 531 39.56 -30.24 -19.10
N LEU A 532 38.98 -31.02 -18.18
CA LEU A 532 37.84 -30.58 -17.37
C LEU A 532 38.23 -29.43 -16.41
N LYS A 533 39.43 -29.48 -15.79
CA LYS A 533 39.96 -28.40 -14.94
C LYS A 533 40.18 -27.11 -15.75
N ILE A 534 40.79 -27.22 -16.94
CA ILE A 534 41.02 -26.08 -17.83
C ILE A 534 39.68 -25.47 -18.28
N ALA A 535 38.73 -26.29 -18.72
CA ALA A 535 37.40 -25.85 -19.12
C ALA A 535 36.65 -25.15 -17.96
N HIS A 536 36.78 -25.68 -16.74
CA HIS A 536 36.21 -25.09 -15.54
C HIS A 536 36.74 -23.69 -15.25
N VAL A 537 38.07 -23.51 -15.28
CA VAL A 537 38.71 -22.22 -15.03
C VAL A 537 38.38 -21.20 -16.14
N LEU A 538 38.32 -21.63 -17.40
CA LEU A 538 37.93 -20.77 -18.51
C LEU A 538 36.46 -20.32 -18.40
N LEU A 539 35.55 -21.23 -18.07
CA LEU A 539 34.14 -20.93 -17.87
C LEU A 539 33.93 -19.95 -16.69
N GLY A 540 34.62 -20.19 -15.57
CA GLY A 540 34.59 -19.30 -14.40
C GLY A 540 35.19 -17.92 -14.68
N SER A 541 36.24 -17.84 -15.49
CA SER A 541 36.85 -16.57 -15.90
C SER A 541 35.93 -15.78 -16.83
N LEU A 542 35.24 -16.47 -17.75
CA LEU A 542 34.26 -15.84 -18.65
C LEU A 542 33.09 -15.21 -17.87
N VAL A 543 32.53 -15.93 -16.91
CA VAL A 543 31.44 -15.41 -16.06
C VAL A 543 31.94 -14.23 -15.20
N GLN A 544 33.17 -14.27 -14.69
CA GLN A 544 33.78 -13.13 -14.00
C GLN A 544 33.94 -11.88 -14.89
N ILE A 545 34.27 -12.03 -16.17
CA ILE A 545 34.34 -10.89 -17.11
C ILE A 545 32.97 -10.23 -17.26
N PHE A 546 31.90 -11.01 -17.42
CA PHE A 546 30.53 -10.49 -17.47
C PHE A 546 30.11 -9.83 -16.15
N LEU A 547 30.55 -10.36 -15.01
CA LEU A 547 30.33 -9.78 -13.69
C LEU A 547 31.01 -8.40 -13.58
N VAL A 548 32.28 -8.29 -13.95
CA VAL A 548 33.04 -7.02 -13.96
C VAL A 548 32.37 -6.00 -14.89
N SER A 549 32.01 -6.38 -16.10
CA SER A 549 31.31 -5.51 -17.06
C SER A 549 29.96 -5.00 -16.51
N THR A 550 29.19 -5.89 -15.86
CA THR A 550 27.93 -5.53 -15.22
C THR A 550 28.13 -4.56 -14.05
N ILE A 551 29.18 -4.76 -13.24
CA ILE A 551 29.54 -3.85 -12.15
C ILE A 551 29.92 -2.46 -12.69
N ILE A 552 30.72 -2.38 -13.75
CA ILE A 552 31.10 -1.09 -14.37
C ILE A 552 29.86 -0.34 -14.85
N SER A 553 28.97 -1.02 -15.57
CA SER A 553 27.70 -0.44 -16.03
C SER A 553 26.83 0.02 -14.86
N LEU A 554 26.74 -0.79 -13.79
CA LEU A 554 25.96 -0.48 -12.61
C LEU A 554 26.51 0.75 -11.87
N ILE A 555 27.83 0.84 -11.67
CA ILE A 555 28.49 2.01 -11.04
C ILE A 555 28.23 3.28 -11.84
N GLY A 556 28.33 3.21 -13.18
CA GLY A 556 28.08 4.35 -14.05
C GLY A 556 26.66 4.89 -13.95
N ASN A 557 25.67 3.99 -13.86
CA ASN A 557 24.27 4.37 -13.70
C ASN A 557 23.89 4.76 -12.25
N MET A 558 24.70 4.39 -11.25
CA MET A 558 24.52 4.76 -9.84
C MET A 558 25.22 6.06 -9.44
N SER A 559 26.07 6.62 -10.30
CA SER A 559 26.79 7.85 -10.03
C SER A 559 26.00 9.06 -10.56
N PRO A 560 25.95 10.20 -9.84
CA PRO A 560 25.33 11.42 -10.35
C PRO A 560 25.99 11.86 -11.67
N PRO A 561 25.26 12.45 -12.63
CA PRO A 561 25.89 13.01 -13.82
C PRO A 561 26.90 14.07 -13.36
N LYS A 562 28.12 14.03 -13.92
CA LYS A 562 29.05 15.15 -13.79
C LYS A 562 28.31 16.38 -14.32
N LYS A 563 28.17 17.43 -13.51
CA LYS A 563 27.66 18.72 -13.98
C LYS A 563 28.48 19.07 -15.22
N ALA A 564 27.81 19.28 -16.36
CA ALA A 564 28.43 19.95 -17.47
C ALA A 564 28.88 21.32 -16.95
N SER A 565 30.18 21.56 -16.97
CA SER A 565 30.78 22.88 -16.70
C SER A 565 30.46 23.82 -17.83
#